data_AF-A0A2D5E5I4-F1
#
_entry.id   AF-A0A2D5E5I4-F1
#
_cell.length_a   1.000
_cell.length_b   1.000
_cell.length_c   1.000
_cell.angle_alpha   90.00
_cell.angle_beta   90.00
_cell.angle_gamma   90.00
#
_symmetry.space_group_name_H-M   'P 1'
#
loop_
_entity.id
_entity.type
_entity.pdbx_description
1 polymer ?
#
loop_
_entity_poly.entity_id
_entity_poly.type
_entity_poly.pdbx_seq_one_letter_code
_entity_poly.pdbx_strand_id
1 'polypeptide(L)'
;MNRPSGRLDLRLILAGGLTLSGCGSEERPPTPNPPDAKSASATASPTGPATRTIEHHPAHGKRHTMWVTATAYCSRPEETDGDPFTAAWGDHLIPGENSIAVSRDLLEIGLTHRTPVWIEVDGEERGPYLVLDKMARRWKDRIDLYYGVDRKAALEWGKRRVRILWNTTPPSDP
;
A
#
# COMPACT_ATOMS: atom_id res chain seq x y z
N MET A 1 18.48 42.25 -24.11
CA MET A 1 19.45 42.03 -25.19
C MET A 1 20.33 40.81 -24.90
N ASN A 2 20.68 40.07 -25.94
CA ASN A 2 21.72 39.03 -26.07
C ASN A 2 21.47 37.61 -25.54
N ARG A 3 20.96 36.75 -26.44
CA ARG A 3 21.50 35.40 -26.67
C ARG A 3 21.85 35.27 -28.15
N PRO A 4 23.07 34.87 -28.53
CA PRO A 4 23.35 34.49 -29.92
C PRO A 4 23.20 32.96 -30.10
N SER A 5 22.60 32.62 -31.25
CA SER A 5 23.02 31.60 -32.22
C SER A 5 23.34 30.20 -31.68
N GLY A 6 22.65 29.11 -32.04
CA GLY A 6 22.02 28.79 -33.31
C GLY A 6 22.69 27.54 -33.88
N ARG A 7 21.91 26.55 -34.32
CA ARG A 7 22.17 25.80 -35.57
C ARG A 7 21.01 24.86 -35.87
N LEU A 8 20.59 24.98 -37.12
CA LEU A 8 19.64 24.16 -37.84
C LEU A 8 20.26 22.78 -38.09
N ASP A 9 19.44 21.73 -38.03
CA ASP A 9 19.53 20.70 -39.05
C ASP A 9 18.13 20.15 -39.37
N LEU A 10 17.72 20.44 -40.59
CA LEU A 10 16.50 20.02 -41.26
C LEU A 10 16.90 18.90 -42.22
N ARG A 11 16.46 17.66 -41.97
CA ARG A 11 16.36 16.64 -43.01
C ARG A 11 15.05 15.84 -42.90
N LEU A 12 14.13 16.26 -43.75
CA LEU A 12 13.21 15.46 -44.58
C LEU A 12 13.87 14.11 -44.98
N ILE A 13 13.20 12.95 -45.03
CA ILE A 13 12.34 12.50 -46.14
C ILE A 13 11.49 11.25 -45.74
N LEU A 14 10.27 11.30 -46.27
CA LEU A 14 9.12 10.40 -46.48
C LEU A 14 9.34 8.93 -46.95
N ALA A 15 8.37 8.04 -46.60
CA ALA A 15 7.79 6.88 -47.35
C ALA A 15 7.56 5.66 -46.41
N GLY A 16 6.40 5.02 -46.18
CA GLY A 16 5.14 4.84 -46.93
C GLY A 16 5.35 3.88 -48.12
N GLY A 17 4.82 2.66 -48.27
CA GLY A 17 3.93 1.76 -47.55
C GLY A 17 3.71 0.50 -48.45
N LEU A 18 3.28 -0.62 -47.84
CA LEU A 18 2.50 -1.78 -48.34
C LEU A 18 2.75 -2.42 -49.74
N THR A 19 3.05 -3.73 -49.75
CA THR A 19 2.35 -4.72 -50.60
C THR A 19 2.22 -6.08 -49.92
N LEU A 20 1.02 -6.69 -50.05
CA LEU A 20 0.64 -8.05 -49.65
C LEU A 20 1.15 -9.08 -50.65
N SER A 21 1.57 -10.25 -50.18
CA SER A 21 1.33 -11.53 -50.87
C SER A 21 1.40 -12.68 -49.86
N GLY A 22 0.31 -13.42 -49.73
CA GLY A 22 0.19 -14.59 -48.86
C GLY A 22 0.42 -15.90 -49.61
N CYS A 23 0.89 -16.92 -48.89
CA CYS A 23 0.50 -18.34 -48.96
C CYS A 23 1.53 -19.14 -48.13
N GLY A 24 1.08 -19.77 -47.05
CA GLY A 24 1.94 -20.62 -46.22
C GLY A 24 1.21 -21.03 -44.95
N SER A 25 0.59 -22.21 -45.00
CA SER A 25 0.16 -22.96 -43.82
C SER A 25 1.39 -23.34 -43.01
N GLU A 26 1.51 -22.87 -41.77
CA GLU A 26 2.51 -23.36 -40.83
C GLU A 26 1.87 -23.39 -39.44
N GLU A 27 1.90 -24.56 -38.81
CA GLU A 27 1.41 -24.82 -37.46
C GLU A 27 2.01 -23.82 -36.45
N ARG A 28 1.17 -23.31 -35.53
CA ARG A 28 1.63 -22.46 -34.43
C ARG A 28 2.30 -23.32 -33.35
N PRO A 29 3.58 -23.10 -33.00
CA PRO A 29 4.12 -23.61 -31.76
C PRO A 29 3.57 -22.78 -30.57
N PRO A 30 3.36 -23.38 -29.39
CA PRO A 30 2.91 -22.65 -28.21
C PRO A 30 3.96 -21.63 -27.77
N THR A 31 3.49 -20.42 -27.47
CA THR A 31 4.25 -19.30 -26.91
C THR A 31 5.03 -19.70 -25.65
N PRO A 32 6.35 -19.46 -25.59
CA PRO A 32 7.04 -19.36 -24.31
C PRO A 32 6.76 -17.97 -23.72
N ASN A 33 6.09 -17.93 -22.55
CA ASN A 33 6.03 -16.72 -21.74
C ASN A 33 7.44 -16.33 -21.28
N PRO A 34 7.92 -15.09 -21.52
CA PRO A 34 9.07 -14.57 -20.80
C PRO A 34 8.66 -14.02 -19.43
N PRO A 35 9.56 -14.08 -18.45
CA PRO A 35 9.26 -14.15 -17.03
C PRO A 35 8.86 -12.81 -16.42
N ASP A 36 8.15 -12.91 -15.29
CA ASP A 36 7.85 -11.86 -14.33
C ASP A 36 8.91 -10.75 -14.31
N ALA A 37 8.51 -9.54 -14.70
CA ALA A 37 9.29 -8.33 -14.52
C ALA A 37 9.41 -8.03 -13.01
N LYS A 38 10.32 -8.74 -12.35
CA LYS A 38 10.76 -8.48 -10.99
C LYS A 38 11.77 -7.33 -11.06
N SER A 39 11.29 -6.11 -11.28
CA SER A 39 12.11 -4.90 -11.10
C SER A 39 12.15 -4.60 -9.61
N ALA A 40 13.14 -5.18 -8.94
CA ALA A 40 13.46 -4.94 -7.55
C ALA A 40 13.97 -3.51 -7.39
N SER A 41 13.12 -2.62 -6.86
CA SER A 41 13.59 -1.39 -6.24
C SER A 41 14.14 -1.75 -4.85
N ALA A 42 15.46 -1.85 -4.77
CA ALA A 42 16.18 -1.97 -3.50
C ALA A 42 16.25 -0.58 -2.85
N THR A 43 15.27 -0.27 -2.00
CA THR A 43 15.42 0.74 -0.95
C THR A 43 15.39 -0.02 0.36
N ALA A 44 16.49 0.08 1.13
CA ALA A 44 16.71 -0.67 2.37
C ALA A 44 15.50 -0.51 3.30
N SER A 45 14.69 -1.57 3.38
CA SER A 45 13.52 -1.60 4.25
C SER A 45 13.99 -1.58 5.70
N PRO A 46 13.35 -0.80 6.57
CA PRO A 46 13.66 -0.86 7.98
C PRO A 46 13.31 -2.27 8.50
N THR A 47 14.35 -3.02 8.84
CA THR A 47 14.26 -4.44 9.21
C THR A 47 14.36 -4.52 10.71
N GLY A 48 13.24 -4.28 11.41
CA GLY A 48 13.16 -4.53 12.84
C GLY A 48 12.39 -5.81 13.17
N PRO A 49 12.51 -6.33 14.40
CA PRO A 49 11.83 -7.55 14.80
C PRO A 49 10.30 -7.33 14.84
N ALA A 50 9.54 -8.37 14.46
CA ALA A 50 8.08 -8.41 14.68
C ALA A 50 7.72 -8.59 16.18
N THR A 51 8.72 -8.64 17.06
CA THR A 51 8.52 -8.76 18.50
C THR A 51 7.98 -7.46 19.08
N ARG A 52 6.88 -7.55 19.83
CA ARG A 52 6.31 -6.45 20.60
C ARG A 52 7.28 -5.99 21.68
N THR A 53 7.59 -4.70 21.67
CA THR A 53 8.40 -4.01 22.69
C THR A 53 7.56 -2.92 23.36
N ILE A 54 7.99 -2.42 24.52
CA ILE A 54 7.40 -1.24 25.16
C ILE A 54 8.44 -0.13 25.13
N GLU A 55 8.06 1.01 24.56
CA GLU A 55 8.90 2.20 24.48
C GLU A 55 8.22 3.37 25.20
N HIS A 56 9.01 4.30 25.71
CA HIS A 56 8.52 5.53 26.32
C HIS A 56 8.63 6.66 25.31
N HIS A 57 7.48 7.15 24.83
CA HIS A 57 7.42 8.28 23.91
C HIS A 57 7.31 9.60 24.68
N PRO A 58 8.15 10.61 24.40
CA PRO A 58 8.22 11.84 25.17
C PRO A 58 6.89 12.60 25.24
N ALA A 59 6.05 12.52 24.19
CA ALA A 59 4.77 13.21 24.15
C ALA A 59 3.56 12.35 24.57
N HIS A 60 3.69 11.01 24.58
CA HIS A 60 2.54 10.09 24.67
C HIS A 60 2.70 9.00 25.74
N GLY A 61 3.79 9.01 26.52
CA GLY A 61 4.02 8.05 27.57
C GLY A 61 4.36 6.65 27.04
N LYS A 62 3.98 5.60 27.79
CA LYS A 62 4.34 4.21 27.49
C LYS A 62 3.48 3.63 26.36
N ARG A 63 4.10 3.27 25.25
CA ARG A 63 3.45 2.67 24.08
C ARG A 63 4.07 1.32 23.73
N HIS A 64 3.24 0.41 23.23
CA HIS A 64 3.73 -0.79 22.56
C HIS A 64 4.26 -0.42 21.18
N THR A 65 5.33 -1.08 20.74
CA THR A 65 5.93 -0.90 19.42
C THR A 65 6.24 -2.25 18.79
N MET A 66 6.06 -2.37 17.48
CA MET A 66 6.55 -3.52 16.71
C MET A 66 6.67 -3.19 15.22
N TRP A 67 7.45 -4.00 14.50
CA TRP A 67 7.57 -3.89 13.05
C TRP A 67 6.58 -4.80 12.33
N VAL A 68 5.76 -4.21 11.46
CA VAL A 68 4.77 -4.94 10.65
C VAL A 68 5.00 -4.71 9.17
N THR A 69 4.43 -5.58 8.35
CA THR A 69 4.26 -5.31 6.92
C THR A 69 3.03 -4.43 6.74
N ALA A 70 3.17 -3.29 6.10
CA ALA A 70 2.07 -2.46 5.68
C ALA A 70 1.83 -2.61 4.17
N THR A 71 0.57 -2.80 3.80
CA THR A 71 0.07 -2.63 2.43
C THR A 71 -0.93 -1.48 2.40
N ALA A 72 -1.45 -1.16 1.22
CA ALA A 72 -2.55 -0.23 1.07
C ALA A 72 -3.66 -0.86 0.23
N TYR A 73 -4.91 -0.55 0.58
CA TYR A 73 -6.09 -0.95 -0.16
C TYR A 73 -7.02 0.25 -0.40
N CYS A 74 -7.87 0.11 -1.41
CA CYS A 74 -8.91 1.08 -1.76
C CYS A 74 -10.24 0.35 -1.87
N SER A 75 -11.31 0.99 -1.41
CA SER A 75 -12.68 0.51 -1.65
C SER A 75 -13.16 1.14 -2.95
N ARG A 76 -13.47 0.30 -3.95
CA ARG A 76 -14.09 0.74 -5.20
C ARG A 76 -15.53 0.27 -5.25
N PRO A 77 -16.50 1.20 -5.27
CA PRO A 77 -17.91 0.84 -5.45
C PRO A 77 -18.17 0.06 -6.73
N GLU A 78 -17.37 0.33 -7.76
CA GLU A 78 -17.45 -0.32 -9.08
C GLU A 78 -17.02 -1.80 -9.07
N GLU A 79 -16.32 -2.25 -8.02
CA GLU A 79 -15.77 -3.60 -7.90
C GLU A 79 -16.54 -4.47 -6.88
N THR A 80 -17.62 -3.95 -6.27
CA THR A 80 -18.35 -4.64 -5.20
C THR A 80 -19.85 -4.67 -5.48
N ASP A 81 -20.45 -5.87 -5.54
CA ASP A 81 -21.91 -6.05 -5.48
C ASP A 81 -22.38 -5.86 -4.02
N GLY A 82 -22.44 -4.61 -3.54
CA GLY A 82 -22.83 -4.27 -2.16
C GLY A 82 -22.41 -2.87 -1.71
N ASP A 83 -22.43 -2.61 -0.39
CA ASP A 83 -21.87 -1.38 0.20
C ASP A 83 -20.37 -1.57 0.50
N PRO A 84 -19.46 -0.97 -0.29
CA PRO A 84 -18.01 -1.16 -0.16
C PRO A 84 -17.42 -0.47 1.07
N PHE A 85 -18.25 0.25 1.84
CA PHE A 85 -17.84 1.02 3.02
C PHE A 85 -18.15 0.30 4.33
N THR A 86 -18.81 -0.87 4.33
CA THR A 86 -19.06 -1.59 5.58
C THR A 86 -17.84 -2.44 5.99
N ALA A 87 -17.21 -2.11 7.12
CA ALA A 87 -16.09 -2.88 7.68
C ALA A 87 -16.54 -4.17 8.40
N ALA A 88 -15.63 -5.08 8.74
CA ALA A 88 -15.98 -6.38 9.33
C ALA A 88 -16.54 -6.33 10.77
N TRP A 89 -16.64 -5.14 11.38
CA TRP A 89 -17.34 -4.89 12.63
C TRP A 89 -18.66 -4.12 12.45
N GLY A 90 -19.05 -3.82 11.20
CA GLY A 90 -20.28 -3.10 10.88
C GLY A 90 -20.14 -1.58 10.90
N ASP A 91 -18.92 -1.04 11.06
CA ASP A 91 -18.69 0.39 10.90
C ASP A 91 -18.80 0.79 9.43
N HIS A 92 -19.38 1.96 9.19
CA HIS A 92 -19.38 2.59 7.88
C HIS A 92 -18.11 3.43 7.73
N LEU A 93 -17.16 2.93 6.93
CA LEU A 93 -15.92 3.60 6.57
C LEU A 93 -16.25 4.88 5.81
N ILE A 94 -15.77 6.03 6.30
CA ILE A 94 -15.88 7.28 5.56
C ILE A 94 -14.69 7.36 4.59
N PRO A 95 -14.91 7.58 3.28
CA PRO A 95 -13.81 7.79 2.34
C PRO A 95 -12.86 8.88 2.84
N GLY A 96 -11.58 8.54 3.03
CA GLY A 96 -10.56 9.47 3.52
C GLY A 96 -10.39 9.48 5.05
N GLU A 97 -11.10 8.64 5.80
CA GLU A 97 -10.74 8.42 7.21
C GLU A 97 -9.45 7.60 7.33
N ASN A 98 -8.67 7.90 8.37
CA ASN A 98 -7.48 7.13 8.69
C ASN A 98 -7.88 5.81 9.35
N SER A 99 -8.12 4.78 8.55
CA SER A 99 -8.44 3.44 9.02
C SER A 99 -7.45 2.39 8.53
N ILE A 100 -7.32 1.34 9.33
CA ILE A 100 -6.47 0.19 9.02
C ILE A 100 -7.23 -1.12 9.22
N ALA A 101 -6.94 -2.07 8.35
CA ALA A 101 -7.22 -3.48 8.59
C ALA A 101 -6.01 -4.13 9.26
N VAL A 102 -6.24 -4.97 10.27
CA VAL A 102 -5.15 -5.66 10.97
C VAL A 102 -5.28 -7.18 10.86
N SER A 103 -4.14 -7.85 10.80
CA SER A 103 -4.07 -9.31 10.90
C SER A 103 -4.52 -9.82 12.29
N ARG A 104 -4.93 -11.07 12.37
CA ARG A 104 -5.65 -11.59 13.55
C ARG A 104 -4.75 -11.80 14.75
N ASP A 105 -3.49 -12.11 14.52
CA ASP A 105 -2.43 -12.11 15.54
C ASP A 105 -2.22 -10.73 16.16
N LEU A 106 -2.41 -9.64 15.40
CA LEU A 106 -2.37 -8.29 15.96
C LEU A 106 -3.58 -7.99 16.86
N LEU A 107 -4.75 -8.57 16.57
CA LEU A 107 -5.93 -8.48 17.46
C LEU A 107 -5.63 -9.14 18.82
N GLU A 108 -4.95 -10.29 18.81
CA GLU A 108 -4.61 -11.06 20.02
C GLU A 108 -3.68 -10.31 20.97
N ILE A 109 -2.88 -9.36 20.46
CA ILE A 109 -1.97 -8.54 21.26
C ILE A 109 -2.55 -7.17 21.67
N GLY A 110 -3.82 -6.90 21.36
CA GLY A 110 -4.57 -5.72 21.83
C GLY A 110 -4.89 -4.66 20.78
N LEU A 111 -4.62 -4.87 19.48
CA LEU A 111 -5.09 -3.97 18.42
C LEU A 111 -6.55 -4.28 18.07
N THR A 112 -7.45 -4.14 19.03
CA THR A 112 -8.88 -4.40 18.87
C THR A 112 -9.61 -3.26 18.16
N HIS A 113 -10.93 -3.38 18.05
CA HIS A 113 -11.79 -2.39 17.41
C HIS A 113 -11.59 -0.98 17.97
N ARG A 114 -11.42 -0.01 17.07
CA ARG A 114 -11.21 1.42 17.35
C ARG A 114 -9.94 1.74 18.14
N THR A 115 -9.03 0.78 18.30
CA THR A 115 -7.73 1.05 18.91
C THR A 115 -6.98 2.07 18.03
N PRO A 116 -6.52 3.20 18.59
CA PRO A 116 -5.71 4.16 17.87
C PRO A 116 -4.29 3.60 17.70
N VAL A 117 -3.83 3.59 16.46
CA VAL A 117 -2.50 3.11 16.07
C VAL A 117 -1.78 4.22 15.32
N TRP A 118 -0.54 4.48 15.71
CA TRP A 118 0.36 5.37 15.01
C TRP A 118 1.31 4.55 14.16
N ILE A 119 1.60 5.04 12.96
CA ILE A 119 2.46 4.37 11.99
C ILE A 119 3.64 5.29 11.74
N GLU A 120 4.83 4.78 12.01
CA GLU A 120 6.08 5.46 11.71
C GLU A 120 6.63 4.98 10.37
N VAL A 121 6.85 5.95 9.49
CA VAL A 121 7.32 5.76 8.12
C VAL A 121 8.46 6.74 7.92
N ASP A 122 9.64 6.25 7.54
CA ASP A 122 10.82 7.09 7.27
C ASP A 122 11.19 8.03 8.44
N GLY A 123 10.90 7.61 9.69
CA GLY A 123 11.15 8.38 10.91
C GLY A 123 10.07 9.39 11.28
N GLU A 124 9.00 9.49 10.49
CA GLU A 124 7.84 10.34 10.77
C GLU A 124 6.67 9.52 11.30
N GLU A 125 6.14 9.90 12.47
CA GLU A 125 4.93 9.31 13.03
C GLU A 125 3.67 9.91 12.39
N ARG A 126 2.77 9.06 11.90
CA ARG A 126 1.49 9.41 11.28
C ARG A 126 0.33 8.76 12.02
N GLY A 127 -0.83 9.42 12.02
CA GLY A 127 -2.06 8.92 12.62
C GLY A 127 -2.70 9.90 13.62
N PRO A 128 -3.58 9.42 14.52
CA PRO A 128 -3.92 8.02 14.73
C PRO A 128 -4.71 7.43 13.56
N TYR A 129 -4.43 6.17 13.25
CA TYR A 129 -5.26 5.30 12.42
C TYR A 129 -6.13 4.44 13.33
N LEU A 130 -7.41 4.32 13.01
CA LEU A 130 -8.32 3.46 13.77
C LEU A 130 -8.33 2.05 13.18
N VAL A 131 -8.21 1.05 14.05
CA VAL A 131 -8.44 -0.34 13.65
C VAL A 131 -9.94 -0.52 13.45
N LEU A 132 -10.37 -0.64 12.19
CA LEU A 132 -11.79 -0.79 11.84
C LEU A 132 -12.07 -2.08 11.07
N ASP A 133 -11.04 -2.77 10.58
CA ASP A 133 -11.21 -4.02 9.86
C ASP A 133 -10.21 -5.10 10.28
N LYS A 134 -10.53 -6.36 9.93
CA LYS A 134 -9.70 -7.53 10.21
C LYS A 134 -9.39 -8.30 8.95
N MET A 135 -8.13 -8.65 8.77
CA MET A 135 -7.68 -9.38 7.60
C MET A 135 -8.00 -10.89 7.71
N ALA A 136 -7.94 -11.57 6.55
CA ALA A 136 -8.03 -13.03 6.48
C ALA A 136 -6.93 -13.72 7.31
N ARG A 137 -7.24 -14.90 7.88
CA ARG A 137 -6.37 -15.68 8.80
C ARG A 137 -4.98 -16.03 8.26
N ARG A 138 -4.77 -15.97 6.94
CA ARG A 138 -3.47 -16.26 6.31
C ARG A 138 -2.40 -15.19 6.58
N TRP A 139 -2.82 -13.98 6.96
CA TRP A 139 -1.92 -12.86 7.19
C TRP A 139 -1.45 -12.83 8.65
N LYS A 140 -0.17 -12.50 8.82
CA LYS A 140 0.53 -12.34 10.10
C LYS A 140 1.41 -11.10 10.07
N ASP A 141 1.56 -10.43 11.21
CA ASP A 141 2.34 -9.21 11.40
C ASP A 141 2.09 -8.19 10.28
N ARG A 142 0.81 -8.05 9.89
CA ARG A 142 0.39 -7.25 8.74
C ARG A 142 -0.73 -6.29 9.08
N ILE A 143 -0.61 -5.10 8.52
CA ILE A 143 -1.65 -4.08 8.45
C ILE A 143 -1.92 -3.71 6.99
N ASP A 144 -3.12 -3.22 6.71
CA ASP A 144 -3.52 -2.69 5.40
C ASP A 144 -4.12 -1.29 5.60
N LEU A 145 -3.51 -0.27 4.99
CA LEU A 145 -3.93 1.12 5.13
C LEU A 145 -5.06 1.43 4.14
N TYR A 146 -6.14 2.02 4.64
CA TYR A 146 -7.22 2.47 3.78
C TYR A 146 -6.87 3.80 3.11
N TYR A 147 -6.92 3.82 1.78
CA TYR A 147 -6.67 5.00 0.96
C TYR A 147 -7.96 5.55 0.31
N GLY A 148 -9.13 5.14 0.81
CA GLY A 148 -10.39 5.56 0.20
C GLY A 148 -10.53 5.03 -1.22
N VAL A 149 -10.78 5.95 -2.15
CA VAL A 149 -10.91 5.69 -3.60
C VAL A 149 -9.62 5.98 -4.38
N ASP A 150 -8.58 6.50 -3.74
CA ASP A 150 -7.33 6.92 -4.40
C ASP A 150 -6.38 5.75 -4.63
N ARG A 151 -6.60 5.02 -5.74
CA ARG A 151 -5.73 3.93 -6.15
C ARG A 151 -4.29 4.39 -6.44
N LYS A 152 -4.11 5.61 -6.92
CA LYS A 152 -2.77 6.10 -7.27
C LYS A 152 -1.93 6.21 -6.01
N ALA A 153 -2.49 6.81 -4.96
CA ALA A 153 -1.85 6.91 -3.66
C ALA A 153 -1.59 5.53 -3.02
N ALA A 154 -2.53 4.58 -3.13
CA ALA A 154 -2.32 3.22 -2.63
C ALA A 154 -1.18 2.47 -3.36
N LEU A 155 -1.07 2.65 -4.68
CA LEU A 155 0.01 2.07 -5.46
C LEU A 155 1.36 2.71 -5.16
N GLU A 156 1.39 4.04 -5.01
CA GLU A 156 2.59 4.79 -4.61
C GLU A 156 3.05 4.39 -3.20
N TRP A 157 2.13 4.09 -2.29
CA TRP A 157 2.44 3.51 -0.99
C TRP A 157 3.10 2.13 -1.12
N GLY A 158 2.48 1.24 -1.89
CA GLY A 158 3.00 -0.11 -2.14
C GLY A 158 3.09 -0.99 -0.89
N LYS A 159 3.97 -2.00 -0.92
CA LYS A 159 4.22 -2.87 0.23
C LYS A 159 5.54 -2.48 0.88
N ARG A 160 5.51 -2.14 2.17
CA ARG A 160 6.70 -1.74 2.94
C ARG A 160 6.65 -2.27 4.37
N ARG A 161 7.78 -2.26 5.07
CA ARG A 161 7.80 -2.48 6.52
C ARG A 161 7.74 -1.15 7.23
N VAL A 162 6.91 -1.07 8.25
CA VAL A 162 6.69 0.12 9.08
C VAL A 162 6.73 -0.26 10.54
N ARG A 163 7.02 0.71 11.40
CA ARG A 163 6.89 0.54 12.84
C ARG A 163 5.51 1.04 13.26
N ILE A 164 4.77 0.23 13.99
CA ILE A 164 3.48 0.62 14.58
C ILE A 164 3.65 0.88 16.06
N LEU A 165 2.85 1.82 16.56
CA LEU A 165 2.82 2.21 17.96
C LEU A 165 1.37 2.28 18.44
N TRP A 166 1.07 1.78 19.63
CA TRP A 166 -0.26 1.90 20.24
C TRP A 166 -0.16 1.97 21.77
N ASN A 167 -1.20 2.49 22.41
CA ASN A 167 -1.19 2.67 23.86
C ASN A 167 -1.17 1.34 24.60
N THR A 168 -0.37 1.29 25.68
CA THR A 168 -0.29 0.12 26.59
C THR A 168 -1.52 -0.02 27.48
N THR A 169 -2.27 1.08 27.66
CA THR A 169 -3.51 1.11 28.41
C THR A 169 -4.66 1.18 27.39
N PRO A 170 -5.62 0.23 27.40
CA PRO A 170 -6.84 0.38 26.62
C PRO A 170 -7.54 1.68 27.03
N PRO A 171 -8.20 2.40 26.11
CA PRO A 171 -8.98 3.58 26.48
C PRO A 171 -9.94 3.18 27.60
N SER A 172 -9.89 3.89 28.73
CA SER A 172 -10.90 3.77 29.77
C SER A 172 -12.22 4.24 29.17
N ASP A 173 -13.16 3.33 28.95
CA ASP A 173 -14.50 3.66 28.47
C ASP A 173 -15.10 4.78 29.34
N PRO A 174 -15.67 5.85 28.74
CA PRO A 174 -16.41 6.88 29.47
C PRO A 174 -17.76 6.39 30.01
#